data_AF-A0A899FY02-F1
#
_entry.id   AF-A0A899FY02-F1
#
_cell.length_a   1.000
_cell.length_b   1.000
_cell.length_c   1.000
_cell.angle_alpha   90.00
_cell.angle_beta   90.00
_cell.angle_gamma   90.00
#
_symmetry.space_group_name_H-M   'P 1'
#
loop_
_entity.id
_entity.type
_entity.pdbx_description
1 polymer ?
#
loop_
_entity_poly.entity_id
_entity_poly.type
_entity_poly.pdbx_seq_one_letter_code
_entity_poly.pdbx_strand_id
1 'polypeptide(L)'
;MSQEKKAQAKTGEEEEETNDYEASIMSYNTHWAPLESQEKQRLKVLLDNFSEDQMRRYEIFRRANIDKPSLRRMVNCMLNQSITPNICVVISGFVKVFIGEIVEKALDVQKKWGDSGPLAPNHLREAYRLYKQETKRMPQSRTNRRLFR
;
A
#
# COMPACT_ATOMS: atom_id res chain seq x y z
N MET A 1 49.98 0.09 36.32
CA MET A 1 48.77 0.91 36.14
C MET A 1 48.07 0.42 34.88
N SER A 2 47.35 -0.69 35.02
CA SER A 2 46.42 -1.20 34.01
C SER A 2 45.34 -0.16 33.75
N GLN A 3 44.98 0.04 32.48
CA GLN A 3 43.65 -0.34 31.97
C GLN A 3 43.53 0.08 30.49
N GLU A 4 43.62 -0.93 29.62
CA GLU A 4 42.75 -0.99 28.45
C GLU A 4 41.28 -1.04 28.91
N LYS A 5 40.41 -0.29 28.25
CA LYS A 5 38.94 -0.43 28.18
C LYS A 5 38.42 0.81 27.43
N LYS A 6 37.50 0.76 26.48
CA LYS A 6 36.79 -0.31 25.79
C LYS A 6 36.14 0.38 24.59
N ALA A 7 36.09 -0.32 23.46
CA ALA A 7 35.26 0.06 22.34
C ALA A 7 33.80 0.25 22.77
N GLN A 8 33.14 1.28 22.24
CA GLN A 8 31.70 1.25 22.04
C GLN A 8 31.42 1.70 20.62
N ALA A 9 31.26 0.69 19.77
CA ALA A 9 30.59 0.78 18.50
C ALA A 9 29.24 1.47 18.69
N LYS A 10 28.99 2.50 17.89
CA LYS A 10 27.68 3.09 17.72
C LYS A 10 26.89 2.13 16.84
N THR A 11 26.41 1.05 17.44
CA THR A 11 25.40 0.19 16.83
C THR A 11 24.19 1.08 16.64
N GLY A 12 23.87 1.40 15.38
CA GLY A 12 22.59 1.98 15.03
C GLY A 12 21.55 0.97 15.48
N GLU A 13 20.87 1.29 16.56
CA GLU A 13 19.59 0.68 16.89
C GLU A 13 18.69 1.05 15.71
N GLU A 14 18.61 0.15 14.74
CA GLU A 14 17.45 0.04 13.87
C GLU A 14 16.29 -0.19 14.83
N GLU A 15 15.66 0.91 15.24
CA GLU A 15 14.35 0.86 15.85
C GLU A 15 13.48 0.08 14.87
N GLU A 16 13.27 -1.21 15.17
CA GLU A 16 12.17 -1.97 14.60
C GLU A 16 10.93 -1.16 14.93
N GLU A 17 10.52 -0.31 13.98
CA GLU A 17 9.26 0.41 13.99
C GLU A 17 8.18 -0.68 13.96
N THR A 18 7.92 -1.22 15.15
CA THR A 18 6.95 -2.24 15.44
C THR A 18 5.66 -1.64 14.95
N ASN A 19 5.18 -2.19 13.84
CA ASN A 19 4.01 -1.82 13.06
C ASN A 19 2.84 -1.40 13.99
N ASP A 20 2.82 -0.12 14.38
CA ASP A 20 1.78 0.45 15.24
C ASP A 20 0.42 0.39 14.53
N TYR A 21 0.45 0.24 13.21
CA TYR A 21 -0.69 0.28 12.31
C TYR A 21 -1.52 -1.00 12.42
N GLU A 22 -0.87 -2.15 12.50
CA GLU A 22 -1.55 -3.46 12.60
C GLU A 22 -2.03 -3.73 14.02
N ALA A 23 -1.23 -3.35 15.03
CA ALA A 23 -1.67 -3.35 16.42
C ALA A 23 -2.80 -2.34 16.70
N SER A 24 -2.77 -1.16 16.07
CA SER A 24 -3.81 -0.14 16.23
C SER A 24 -5.11 -0.50 15.49
N ILE A 25 -5.04 -1.07 14.28
CA ILE A 25 -6.25 -1.59 13.60
C ILE A 25 -6.84 -2.81 14.34
N MET A 26 -6.00 -3.68 14.93
CA MET A 26 -6.44 -4.81 15.78
C MET A 26 -7.22 -4.36 17.03
N SER A 27 -6.99 -3.15 17.53
CA SER A 27 -7.60 -2.68 18.79
C SER A 27 -9.06 -2.20 18.64
N TYR A 28 -9.56 -1.92 17.44
CA TYR A 28 -10.84 -1.20 17.28
C TYR A 28 -12.06 -2.05 16.88
N ASN A 29 -11.93 -3.37 16.65
CA ASN A 29 -13.04 -4.12 16.05
C ASN A 29 -13.29 -5.52 16.65
N THR A 30 -13.93 -5.56 17.82
CA THR A 30 -14.32 -6.78 18.56
C THR A 30 -15.24 -7.74 17.77
N HIS A 31 -15.85 -7.31 16.66
CA HIS A 31 -16.76 -8.13 15.85
C HIS A 31 -16.04 -9.05 14.83
N TRP A 32 -14.73 -8.88 14.58
CA TRP A 32 -14.01 -9.60 13.50
C TRP A 32 -13.14 -10.76 13.98
N ALA A 33 -12.99 -10.95 15.29
CA ALA A 33 -12.10 -11.96 15.86
C ALA A 33 -12.32 -13.42 15.35
N PRO A 34 -13.56 -13.89 15.09
CA PRO A 34 -13.76 -15.23 14.52
C PRO A 34 -13.38 -15.33 13.04
N LEU A 35 -13.64 -14.29 12.24
CA LEU A 35 -13.28 -14.23 10.81
C LEU A 35 -11.75 -14.15 10.64
N GLU A 36 -11.11 -13.38 11.51
CA GLU A 36 -9.65 -13.28 11.59
C GLU A 36 -8.98 -14.63 11.83
N SER A 37 -9.58 -15.51 12.63
CA SER A 37 -8.98 -16.83 12.93
C SER A 37 -8.94 -17.72 11.68
N GLN A 38 -10.00 -17.69 10.88
CA GLN A 38 -10.08 -18.45 9.65
C GLN A 38 -9.20 -17.85 8.54
N GLU A 39 -9.13 -16.52 8.44
CA GLU A 39 -8.24 -15.83 7.50
C GLU A 39 -6.77 -16.01 7.86
N LYS A 40 -6.41 -15.97 9.15
CA LYS A 40 -5.06 -16.27 9.64
C LYS A 40 -4.64 -17.70 9.29
N GLN A 41 -5.56 -18.66 9.43
CA GLN A 41 -5.31 -20.05 9.02
C GLN A 41 -5.10 -20.17 7.50
N ARG A 42 -5.95 -19.53 6.69
CA ARG A 42 -5.80 -19.52 5.22
C ARG A 42 -4.50 -18.87 4.78
N LEU A 43 -4.16 -17.72 5.37
CA LEU A 43 -2.92 -17.03 5.12
C LEU A 43 -1.72 -17.89 5.51
N LYS A 44 -1.76 -18.56 6.67
CA LYS A 44 -0.69 -19.46 7.09
C LYS A 44 -0.45 -20.57 6.06
N VAL A 45 -1.50 -21.27 5.63
CA VAL A 45 -1.39 -22.32 4.61
C VAL A 45 -0.81 -21.75 3.31
N LEU A 46 -1.20 -20.54 2.91
CA LEU A 46 -0.66 -19.87 1.73
C LEU A 46 0.84 -19.58 1.87
N LEU A 47 1.25 -19.00 3.01
CA LEU A 47 2.65 -18.64 3.29
C LEU A 47 3.55 -19.87 3.39
N ASP A 48 3.04 -20.96 3.97
CA ASP A 48 3.76 -22.23 4.08
C ASP A 48 4.08 -22.86 2.70
N ASN A 49 3.32 -22.48 1.66
CA ASN A 49 3.49 -22.98 0.28
C ASN A 49 4.14 -21.97 -0.67
N PHE A 50 4.59 -20.81 -0.18
CA PHE A 50 5.28 -19.84 -1.02
C PHE A 50 6.68 -20.32 -1.39
N SER A 51 7.07 -20.08 -2.64
CA SER A 51 8.47 -20.06 -3.02
C SER A 51 9.22 -18.91 -2.33
N GLU A 52 10.54 -19.02 -2.23
CA GLU A 52 11.38 -18.00 -1.60
C GLU A 52 11.17 -16.60 -2.21
N ASP A 53 11.08 -16.52 -3.54
CA ASP A 53 10.80 -15.27 -4.25
C ASP A 53 9.41 -14.70 -3.95
N GLN A 54 8.39 -15.55 -3.79
CA GLN A 54 7.04 -15.12 -3.42
C GLN A 54 7.00 -14.61 -1.99
N MET A 55 7.68 -15.29 -1.07
CA MET A 55 7.78 -14.87 0.32
C MET A 55 8.49 -13.52 0.44
N ARG A 56 9.62 -13.34 -0.26
CA ARG A 56 10.33 -12.07 -0.30
C ARG A 56 9.46 -10.92 -0.81
N ARG A 57 8.71 -11.12 -1.89
CA ARG A 57 7.77 -10.12 -2.41
C ARG A 57 6.65 -9.79 -1.42
N TYR A 58 6.12 -10.81 -0.74
CA TYR A 58 5.08 -10.64 0.27
C TYR A 58 5.59 -9.85 1.48
N GLU A 59 6.80 -10.11 1.97
CA GLU A 59 7.38 -9.35 3.07
C GLU A 59 7.55 -7.87 2.74
N ILE A 60 8.02 -7.57 1.53
CA ILE A 60 8.15 -6.20 1.04
C ILE A 60 6.77 -5.52 1.02
N PHE A 61 5.75 -6.17 0.46
CA PHE A 61 4.39 -5.64 0.43
C PHE A 61 3.81 -5.39 1.83
N ARG A 62 4.00 -6.36 2.75
CA ARG A 62 3.52 -6.28 4.13
C ARG A 62 4.15 -5.10 4.85
N ARG A 63 5.46 -4.91 4.72
CA ARG A 63 6.23 -3.82 5.36
C ARG A 63 6.09 -2.46 4.65
N ALA A 64 5.69 -2.42 3.38
CA ALA A 64 5.59 -1.18 2.63
C ALA A 64 4.53 -0.24 3.21
N ASN A 65 4.94 0.95 3.62
CA ASN A 65 4.07 1.97 4.18
C ASN A 65 4.21 3.29 3.41
N ILE A 66 3.17 4.13 3.50
CA ILE A 66 3.18 5.46 2.91
C ILE A 66 3.82 6.42 3.92
N ASP A 67 4.69 7.30 3.43
CA ASP A 67 5.31 8.35 4.24
C ASP A 67 4.24 9.34 4.77
N LYS A 68 3.81 9.11 6.02
CA LYS A 68 2.72 9.87 6.66
C LYS A 68 3.00 11.38 6.71
N PRO A 69 4.22 11.87 7.06
CA PRO A 69 4.56 13.29 6.97
C PRO A 69 4.33 13.93 5.60
N SER A 70 4.79 13.31 4.51
CA SER A 70 4.59 13.85 3.17
C SER A 70 3.14 13.78 2.71
N LEU A 71 2.44 12.69 3.02
CA LEU A 71 1.01 12.55 2.77
C LEU A 71 0.21 13.64 3.49
N ARG A 72 0.52 13.88 4.77
CA ARG A 72 -0.12 14.93 5.58
C ARG A 72 0.08 16.32 4.98
N ARG A 73 1.31 16.65 4.56
CA ARG A 73 1.60 17.93 3.89
C ARG A 73 0.79 18.10 2.61
N MET A 74 0.73 17.06 1.79
CA MET A 74 -0.04 17.07 0.54
C MET A 74 -1.54 17.27 0.80
N VAL A 75 -2.12 16.52 1.73
CA VAL A 75 -3.55 16.62 2.06
C VAL A 75 -3.90 17.98 2.65
N ASN A 76 -3.05 18.52 3.54
CA ASN A 76 -3.27 19.86 4.10
C ASN A 76 -3.25 20.95 3.01
N CYS A 77 -2.38 20.80 2.01
CA CYS A 77 -2.29 21.71 0.86
C CYS A 77 -3.56 21.66 -0.01
N MET A 78 -4.15 20.46 -0.20
CA MET A 78 -5.37 20.29 -1.02
C MET A 78 -6.63 20.79 -0.32
N LEU A 79 -6.72 20.59 1.00
CA LEU A 79 -7.91 20.96 1.78
C LEU A 79 -7.82 22.37 2.37
N ASN A 80 -6.64 23.00 2.33
CA ASN A 80 -6.32 24.23 3.05
C ASN A 80 -6.65 24.15 4.56
N GLN A 81 -6.59 22.96 5.14
CA GLN A 81 -6.93 22.67 6.54
C GLN A 81 -5.94 21.66 7.14
N SER A 82 -5.66 21.78 8.44
CA SER A 82 -4.82 20.81 9.15
C SER A 82 -5.59 19.53 9.45
N ILE A 83 -5.06 18.37 9.04
CA ILE A 83 -5.62 17.06 9.39
C ILE A 83 -5.03 16.50 10.69
N THR A 84 -5.82 15.72 11.42
CA THR A 84 -5.37 14.99 12.61
C THR A 84 -4.57 13.72 12.23
N PRO A 85 -3.73 13.18 13.14
CA PRO A 85 -2.97 11.96 12.89
C PRO A 85 -3.85 10.76 12.51
N ASN A 86 -5.02 10.59 13.14
CA ASN A 86 -5.93 9.47 12.86
C ASN A 86 -6.48 9.52 11.43
N ILE A 87 -6.84 10.71 10.94
CA ILE A 87 -7.28 10.91 9.55
C ILE A 87 -6.15 10.60 8.58
N CYS A 88 -4.90 10.96 8.93
CA CYS A 88 -3.73 10.61 8.12
C CYS A 88 -3.55 9.09 7.98
N VAL A 89 -3.81 8.31 9.05
CA VAL A 89 -3.75 6.83 9.00
C VAL A 89 -4.83 6.27 8.07
N VAL A 90 -6.06 6.77 8.19
CA VAL A 90 -7.18 6.35 7.34
C VAL A 90 -6.88 6.63 5.86
N ILE A 91 -6.41 7.83 5.54
CA ILE A 91 -6.03 8.19 4.16
C ILE A 91 -4.88 7.32 3.67
N SER A 92 -3.87 7.07 4.49
CA SER A 92 -2.76 6.18 4.15
C SER A 92 -3.24 4.76 3.80
N GLY A 93 -4.23 4.23 4.54
CA GLY A 93 -4.87 2.95 4.24
C GLY A 93 -5.53 2.93 2.87
N PHE A 94 -6.35 3.94 2.56
CA PHE A 94 -6.98 4.07 1.24
C PHE A 94 -5.96 4.19 0.11
N VAL A 95 -4.88 4.95 0.32
CA VAL A 95 -3.81 5.10 -0.67
C VAL A 95 -3.09 3.76 -0.92
N LYS A 96 -2.80 2.98 0.13
CA LYS A 96 -2.17 1.66 0.00
C LYS A 96 -3.05 0.69 -0.79
N VAL A 97 -4.35 0.65 -0.51
CA VAL A 97 -5.31 -0.17 -1.26
C VAL A 97 -5.35 0.26 -2.73
N PHE A 98 -5.48 1.57 -2.99
CA PHE A 98 -5.51 2.09 -4.36
C PHE A 98 -4.25 1.73 -5.15
N ILE A 99 -3.06 1.87 -4.56
CA ILE A 99 -1.80 1.49 -5.22
C ILE A 99 -1.80 0.00 -5.55
N GLY A 100 -2.23 -0.86 -4.61
CA GLY A 100 -2.35 -2.31 -4.83
C GLY A 100 -3.24 -2.65 -6.02
N GLU A 101 -4.46 -2.10 -6.07
CA GLU A 101 -5.41 -2.32 -7.16
C GLU A 101 -4.84 -1.91 -8.53
N ILE A 102 -4.11 -0.79 -8.59
CA ILE A 102 -3.49 -0.32 -9.85
C ILE A 102 -2.34 -1.23 -10.28
N VAL A 103 -1.50 -1.68 -9.34
CA VAL A 103 -0.36 -2.58 -9.63
C VAL A 103 -0.85 -3.95 -10.09
N GLU A 104 -1.86 -4.52 -9.44
CA GLU A 104 -2.48 -5.78 -9.85
C GLU A 104 -3.06 -5.69 -11.26
N LYS A 105 -3.82 -4.63 -11.55
CA LYS A 105 -4.36 -4.40 -12.90
C LYS A 105 -3.26 -4.20 -13.93
N ALA A 106 -2.14 -3.57 -13.56
CA ALA A 106 -1.01 -3.39 -14.47
C ALA A 106 -0.31 -4.72 -14.79
N LEU A 107 -0.20 -5.64 -13.82
CA LEU A 107 0.29 -6.99 -14.05
C LEU A 107 -0.65 -7.78 -14.99
N ASP A 108 -1.96 -7.62 -14.83
CA ASP A 108 -2.94 -8.22 -15.76
C ASP A 108 -2.81 -7.67 -17.18
N VAL A 109 -2.62 -6.35 -17.33
CA VAL A 109 -2.38 -5.71 -18.64
C VAL A 109 -1.10 -6.24 -19.27
N GLN A 110 0.01 -6.26 -18.52
CA GLN A 110 1.28 -6.80 -18.98
C GLN A 110 1.13 -8.23 -19.49
N LYS A 111 0.46 -9.10 -18.71
CA LYS A 111 0.18 -10.47 -19.09
C LYS A 111 -0.68 -10.58 -20.35
N LYS A 112 -1.71 -9.74 -20.50
CA LYS A 112 -2.57 -9.70 -21.69
C LYS A 112 -1.83 -9.25 -22.95
N TRP A 113 -0.81 -8.42 -22.79
CA TRP A 113 0.02 -7.94 -23.91
C TRP A 113 1.14 -8.93 -24.27
N GLY A 114 1.37 -9.95 -23.44
CA GLY A 114 2.46 -10.90 -23.62
C GLY A 114 3.83 -10.32 -23.23
N ASP A 115 3.84 -9.18 -22.53
CA ASP A 115 5.05 -8.55 -22.04
C ASP A 115 5.56 -9.27 -20.78
N SER A 116 6.86 -9.18 -20.53
CA SER A 116 7.52 -9.74 -19.35
C SER A 116 8.54 -8.76 -18.79
N GLY A 117 8.93 -8.96 -17.53
CA GLY A 117 9.86 -8.08 -16.82
C GLY A 117 9.17 -6.96 -16.02
N PRO A 118 9.85 -5.84 -15.73
CA PRO A 118 9.30 -4.76 -14.92
C PRO A 118 8.07 -4.10 -15.55
N LEU A 119 7.17 -3.58 -14.70
CA LEU A 119 6.00 -2.82 -15.18
C LEU A 119 6.45 -1.55 -15.91
N ALA A 120 6.09 -1.45 -17.19
CA ALA A 120 6.31 -0.25 -17.98
C ALA A 120 5.26 0.84 -17.69
N PRO A 121 5.56 2.13 -17.94
CA PRO A 121 4.59 3.21 -17.79
C PRO A 121 3.28 3.00 -18.58
N ASN A 122 3.34 2.31 -19.71
CA ASN A 122 2.16 2.01 -20.53
C ASN A 122 1.21 1.03 -19.82
N HIS A 123 1.72 0.04 -19.09
CA HIS A 123 0.91 -0.88 -18.30
C HIS A 123 0.12 -0.14 -17.23
N LEU A 124 0.78 0.79 -16.53
CA LEU A 124 0.15 1.60 -15.48
C LEU A 124 -0.93 2.54 -16.03
N ARG A 125 -0.69 3.17 -17.18
CA ARG A 125 -1.69 4.04 -17.83
C ARG A 125 -2.95 3.27 -18.21
N GLU A 126 -2.78 2.09 -18.80
CA GLU A 126 -3.91 1.25 -19.19
C GLU A 126 -4.62 0.62 -17.99
N ALA A 127 -3.88 0.20 -16.96
CA ALA A 127 -4.44 -0.24 -15.70
C ALA A 127 -5.34 0.85 -15.08
N TYR A 128 -4.88 2.10 -15.06
CA TYR A 128 -5.67 3.22 -14.56
C TYR A 128 -6.89 3.53 -15.44
N ARG A 129 -6.77 3.39 -16.76
CA ARG A 129 -7.92 3.54 -17.68
C ARG A 129 -8.98 2.47 -17.40
N LEU A 130 -8.58 1.21 -17.20
CA LEU A 130 -9.48 0.10 -16.88
C LEU A 130 -10.10 0.28 -15.49
N TYR A 131 -9.29 0.63 -14.49
CA TYR A 131 -9.76 0.99 -13.16
C TYR A 131 -10.88 2.04 -13.21
N LYS A 132 -10.64 3.14 -13.92
CA LYS A 132 -11.66 4.18 -14.13
C LYS A 132 -12.92 3.71 -14.83
N GLN A 133 -12.87 2.67 -15.65
CA GLN A 133 -14.03 2.11 -16.34
C GLN A 133 -14.86 1.20 -15.45
N GLU A 134 -14.20 0.43 -14.60
CA GLU A 134 -14.82 -0.49 -13.65
C GLU A 134 -15.43 0.25 -12.47
N THR A 135 -14.73 1.24 -11.92
CA THR A 135 -15.19 2.05 -10.78
C THR A 135 -16.26 3.09 -11.19
N LYS A 136 -16.84 3.02 -12.39
CA LYS A 136 -17.88 3.96 -12.89
C LYS A 136 -19.20 3.87 -12.11
N ARG A 137 -19.19 4.35 -10.88
CA ARG A 137 -20.35 4.88 -10.13
C ARG A 137 -20.51 6.40 -10.30
N MET A 138 -19.70 7.04 -11.15
CA MET A 138 -19.81 8.47 -11.47
C MET A 138 -20.29 8.65 -12.92
N PRO A 139 -21.38 9.40 -13.18
CA PRO A 139 -21.81 9.70 -14.52
C PRO A 139 -20.69 10.47 -15.22
N GLN A 140 -20.12 9.86 -16.26
CA GLN A 140 -19.24 10.57 -17.17
C GLN A 140 -20.08 11.70 -17.78
N SER A 141 -19.80 12.95 -17.43
CA SER A 141 -20.37 14.09 -18.14
C SER A 141 -19.94 13.98 -19.59
N ARG A 142 -20.85 13.47 -20.43
CA ARG A 142 -20.72 13.50 -21.88
C ARG A 142 -20.84 14.96 -22.30
N THR A 143 -19.77 15.72 -22.14
CA THR A 143 -19.62 17.01 -22.82
C THR A 143 -19.32 16.73 -24.30
N ASN A 144 -20.33 16.22 -25.01
CA ASN A 144 -20.42 16.40 -26.44
C ASN A 144 -20.70 17.87 -26.71
N ARG A 145 -19.66 18.70 -26.62
CA ARG A 145 -19.66 20.05 -27.18
C ARG A 145 -18.75 20.04 -28.40
N ARG A 146 -19.26 19.52 -29.51
CA ARG A 146 -18.86 20.05 -30.81
C ARG A 146 -19.50 21.42 -30.89
N LEU A 147 -18.75 22.45 -30.52
CA LEU A 147 -19.28 23.80 -30.47
C LEU A 147 -19.34 24.46 -31.84
N PHE A 148 -18.64 24.01 -32.87
CA PHE A 148 -18.76 24.58 -34.22
C PHE A 148 -18.48 23.52 -35.32
N ARG A 149 -19.13 23.73 -36.47
CA ARG A 149 -19.00 22.95 -37.72
C ARG A 149 -18.21 23.76 -38.73
#